data_AF-A0AAP6DU77-F1
#
_entry.id   AF-A0AAP6DU77-F1
#
_cell.length_a   1.000
_cell.length_b   1.000
_cell.length_c   1.000
_cell.angle_alpha   90.00
_cell.angle_beta   90.00
_cell.angle_gamma   90.00
#
_symmetry.space_group_name_H-M   'P 1'
#
loop_
_entity.id
_entity.type
_entity.pdbx_description
1 polymer ?
#
loop_
_entity_poly.entity_id
_entity_poly.type
_entity_poly.pdbx_seq_one_letter_code
_entity_poly.pdbx_strand_id
1 'polypeptide(L)' 'MNQDQITQALRLTNNDLVAKLSEEMTTKNLLAIQLTEAQQIIANLQAEIADLTQQLDEAIKPEEIIDQEEGE' A
#
# COMPACT_ATOMS: atom_id res chain seq x y z
N MET A 1 42.10 20.25 24.47
CA MET A 1 40.97 20.96 23.83
C MET A 1 40.48 22.00 24.82
N ASN A 2 40.21 23.23 24.36
CA ASN A 2 39.59 24.22 25.22
C ASN A 2 38.06 24.04 25.25
N GLN A 3 37.41 24.66 26.22
CA GLN A 3 35.96 24.53 26.42
C GLN A 3 35.16 25.05 25.21
N ASP A 4 35.64 26.11 24.55
CA ASP A 4 35.00 26.68 23.35
C ASP A 4 34.99 25.71 22.16
N GLN A 5 36.08 24.96 21.94
CA GLN A 5 36.17 23.92 20.91
C GLN A 5 35.17 22.80 21.16
N ILE A 6 34.99 22.40 22.43
CA ILE A 6 34.01 21.37 22.81
C ILE A 6 32.59 21.89 22.55
N THR A 7 32.28 23.12 22.97
CA THR A 7 30.97 23.73 22.72
C THR A 7 30.67 23.86 21.22
N GLN A 8 31.66 24.25 20.42
CA GLN A 8 31.50 24.34 18.96
C GLN A 8 31.24 22.96 18.34
N ALA A 9 32.02 21.94 18.72
CA ALA A 9 31.84 20.58 18.23
C ALA A 9 30.45 20.04 18.56
N LEU A 10 30.01 20.21 19.81
CA LEU A 10 28.68 19.79 20.25
C LEU A 10 27.56 20.48 19.46
N ARG A 11 27.68 21.78 19.18
CA ARG A 11 26.70 22.52 18.38
C ARG A 11 26.62 21.99 16.95
N LEU A 12 27.77 21.72 16.32
CA LEU A 12 27.82 21.15 14.97
C LEU A 12 27.17 19.77 14.95
N THR A 13 27.52 18.90 15.89
CA THR A 13 26.92 17.57 16.02
C THR A 13 25.41 17.65 16.26
N ASN A 14 24.95 18.57 17.10
CA ASN A 14 23.52 18.75 17.36
C ASN A 14 22.77 19.16 16.08
N ASN A 15 23.31 20.12 15.33
CA ASN A 15 22.72 20.55 14.06
C ASN A 15 22.66 19.40 13.04
N ASP A 16 23.72 18.61 12.93
CA ASP A 16 23.77 17.45 12.03
C ASP A 16 22.74 16.38 12.43
N LEU A 17 22.58 16.12 13.73
CA LEU A 17 21.59 15.18 14.24
C LEU A 17 20.16 15.67 13.97
N VAL A 18 19.89 16.95 14.13
CA VAL A 18 18.58 17.55 13.83
C VAL A 18 18.29 17.44 12.33
N ALA A 19 19.27 17.71 11.46
CA ALA A 19 19.11 17.57 10.01
C ALA A 19 18.79 16.12 9.62
N LYS A 20 19.55 15.14 10.14
CA LYS A 20 19.30 13.71 9.90
C LYS A 20 17.94 13.27 10.41
N LEU A 21 17.53 13.74 11.60
CA LEU A 21 16.22 13.42 12.15
C LEU A 21 15.09 13.97 11.27
N SER A 22 15.24 15.19 10.74
CA SER A 22 14.27 15.80 9.82
C SER A 22 14.17 15.03 8.51
N GLU A 23 15.29 14.58 7.96
CA GLU A 23 15.33 13.74 6.77
C GLU A 23 14.62 12.40 7.01
N GLU A 24 14.96 11.73 8.12
CA GLU A 24 14.35 10.44 8.49
C GLU A 24 12.83 10.56 8.70
N MET A 25 12.37 11.62 9.37
CA MET A 25 10.93 11.88 9.54
C MET A 25 10.24 12.14 8.21
N THR A 26 10.87 12.87 7.29
CA THR A 26 10.32 13.13 5.95
C THR A 26 10.20 11.83 5.16
N THR A 27 11.25 11.01 5.15
CA THR A 27 11.26 9.70 4.51
C THR A 27 10.19 8.78 5.09
N LYS A 28 10.09 8.71 6.42
CA LYS A 28 9.05 7.92 7.11
C LYS A 28 7.64 8.33 6.69
N ASN A 29 7.37 9.63 6.64
CA ASN A 29 6.05 10.13 6.26
C ASN A 29 5.72 9.80 4.79
N LEU A 30 6.70 9.93 3.90
CA LEU A 30 6.55 9.54 2.49
C LEU A 30 6.25 8.05 2.35
N LEU A 31 6.99 7.19 3.05
CA LEU A 31 6.77 5.74 3.04
C LEU A 31 5.38 5.36 3.60
N ALA A 32 4.89 6.06 4.62
CA ALA A 32 3.55 5.83 5.17
C ALA A 32 2.44 6.17 4.15
N ILE A 33 2.61 7.26 3.40
CA ILE A 33 1.69 7.63 2.30
C ILE A 33 1.73 6.55 1.21
N GLN A 34 2.92 6.19 0.73
CA GLN A 34 3.10 5.17 -0.31
C GLN A 34 2.54 3.81 0.11
N LEU A 35 2.69 3.42 1.38
CA LEU A 35 2.11 2.19 1.90
C LEU A 35 0.57 2.22 1.86
N THR A 36 -0.02 3.35 2.24
CA THR A 36 -1.48 3.53 2.21
C THR A 36 -2.01 3.46 0.77
N GLU A 37 -1.32 4.12 -0.17
CA GLU A 37 -1.66 4.08 -1.60
C GLU A 37 -1.56 2.65 -2.16
N ALA A 38 -0.48 1.93 -1.84
CA ALA A 38 -0.30 0.54 -2.27
C ALA A 38 -1.40 -0.38 -1.71
N GLN A 39 -1.78 -0.21 -0.45
CA GLN A 39 -2.86 -0.97 0.17
C GLN A 39 -4.21 -0.70 -0.52
N GLN A 40 -4.50 0.55 -0.89
CA GLN A 40 -5.71 0.88 -1.63
C GLN A 40 -5.72 0.26 -3.03
N ILE A 41 -4.59 0.29 -3.74
CA ILE A 41 -4.46 -0.35 -5.06
C ILE A 41 -4.70 -1.86 -4.95
N ILE A 42 -4.10 -2.52 -3.96
CA ILE A 42 -4.29 -3.95 -3.72
C ILE A 42 -5.76 -4.27 -3.46
N ALA A 43 -6.43 -3.49 -2.61
CA ALA A 43 -7.85 -3.69 -2.31
C ALA A 43 -8.74 -3.55 -3.56
N ASN A 44 -8.46 -2.55 -4.40
CA ASN A 44 -9.19 -2.36 -5.66
C ASN A 44 -8.98 -3.54 -6.63
N LEU A 45 -7.73 -3.99 -6.79
CA LEU A 45 -7.42 -5.14 -7.64
C LEU A 45 -8.07 -6.44 -7.14
N GLN A 46 -8.12 -6.63 -5.82
CA GLN A 46 -8.80 -7.79 -5.23
C GLN A 46 -10.30 -7.77 -5.49
N ALA A 47 -10.95 -6.59 -5.42
CA ALA A 47 -12.35 -6.44 -5.76
C ALA A 47 -12.61 -6.72 -7.24
N GLU A 48 -11.77 -6.20 -8.14
CA GLU A 48 -11.88 -6.44 -9.58
C GLU A 48 -11.69 -7.92 -9.94
N ILE A 49 -10.71 -8.60 -9.31
CA ILE A 49 -10.53 -10.05 -9.48
C ILE A 49 -11.78 -10.81 -9.05
N ALA A 50 -12.38 -10.45 -7.91
CA ALA A 50 -13.59 -11.12 -7.43
C ALA A 50 -14.78 -10.95 -8.39
N ASP A 51 -14.99 -9.72 -8.88
CA ASP A 51 -16.03 -9.40 -9.86
C ASP A 51 -15.83 -10.16 -11.19
N LEU A 52 -14.62 -10.12 -11.75
CA LEU A 52 -14.30 -10.84 -12.99
C LEU A 52 -14.41 -12.36 -12.83
N THR A 53 -14.03 -12.89 -11.67
CA THR A 53 -14.17 -14.32 -11.36
C THR A 53 -15.64 -14.70 -11.32
N GLN A 54 -16.49 -13.90 -10.67
CA GLN A 54 -17.93 -14.12 -10.64
C GLN A 54 -18.54 -14.06 -12.05
N GLN A 55 -18.19 -13.06 -12.85
CA GLN A 55 -18.68 -12.93 -14.23
C GLN A 55 -18.27 -14.14 -15.08
N LEU A 56 -17.05 -14.64 -14.91
CA LEU A 56 -16.57 -15.83 -15.60
C LEU A 56 -17.37 -17.07 -15.16
N ASP A 57 -17.57 -17.26 -13.86
CA ASP A 57 -18.37 -18.37 -13.31
C ASP A 57 -19.81 -18.33 -13.82
N GLU A 58 -20.42 -17.16 -13.96
CA GLU A 58 -21.75 -16.99 -14.53
C GLU A 58 -21.77 -17.30 -16.03
N ALA A 59 -20.77 -16.86 -16.79
CA ALA A 59 -20.69 -17.07 -18.24
C ALA A 59 -20.43 -18.52 -18.64
N ILE A 60 -19.81 -19.33 -17.78
CA ILE A 60 -19.51 -20.74 -18.05
C ILE A 60 -20.55 -21.71 -17.48
N LYS A 61 -21.62 -21.21 -16.83
CA LYS A 61 -22.73 -22.07 -16.41
C LYS A 61 -23.36 -22.69 -17.66
N PRO A 62 -23.49 -24.03 -17.71
CA PRO A 62 -24.25 -24.67 -18.77
C PRO A 62 -25.66 -24.09 -18.77
N GLU A 63 -26.20 -23.76 -19.94
CA GLU A 63 -27.63 -23.45 -20.07
C GLU A 63 -28.43 -24.61 -19.47
N GLU A 64 -29.31 -24.32 -18.51
CA GLU A 64 -30.30 -25.30 -18.06
C GLU A 64 -31.16 -25.65 -19.28
N ILE A 65 -30.83 -26.75 -19.96
CA ILE A 65 -31.72 -27.38 -20.92
C ILE A 65 -32.90 -27.88 -20.10
N ILE A 66 -33.98 -27.10 -20.08
CA ILE A 66 -35.26 -27.56 -19.57
C ILE A 66 -35.74 -28.60 -20.57
N ASP A 67 -35.40 -29.86 -20.32
CA ASP A 67 -35.99 -31.01 -21.01
C ASP A 67 -37.50 -30.99 -20.71
N GLN A 68 -38.26 -30.37 -21.60
CA GLN A 68 -39.70 -30.57 -21.73
C GLN A 68 -39.92 -31.91 -22.44
N GLU A 69 -39.57 -33.00 -21.77
CA GLU A 69 -40.12 -34.32 -22.07
C GLU A 69 -40.88 -34.80 -20.83
N GLU A 70 -42.18 -34.55 -20.80
CA GLU A 70 -43.20 -35.54 -20.44
C GLU A 70 -44.59 -34.91 -20.58
N GLY A 71 -45.35 -35.38 -21.57
CA GLY A 71 -46.69 -34.93 -21.87
C GLY A 71 -47.20 -35.58 -23.14
N GLU A 72 -47.53 -36.87 -23.02
CA GLU A 72 -48.30 -37.70 -23.96
C GLU A 72 -49.54 -36.99 -24.54
#